data_AF-A0A4Z1A220-F1
#
_entry.id   AF-A0A4Z1A220-F1
#
_cell.length_a   1.000
_cell.length_b   1.000
_cell.length_c   1.000
_cell.angle_alpha   90.00
_cell.angle_beta   90.00
_cell.angle_gamma   90.00
#
_symmetry.space_group_name_H-M   'P 1'
#
loop_
_entity.id
_entity.type
_entity.pdbx_description
1 polymer ?
#
loop_
_entity_poly.entity_id
_entity_poly.type
_entity_poly.pdbx_seq_one_letter_code
_entity_poly.pdbx_strand_id
1 'polypeptide(L)'
;MNQRLIGILSVCGFFIVLFCITLWKMSGTKSNENQVVSDTNFGSPEKHANSLFDDPEFADAPNPEELELAQAEVLWPFALEKKPNRKEEIKEEWRDFAAKYPNNFYIPREIRTPLTENQEKEQLEMLDSFTAMDASFSASVSKEKWSDKPSAEEPNVGERPSPKVQKAYFDFKINELESRIQMVEYWLENKKPAGDVKSSAEKDLQLWRKELAGLKDVRNQVPNT
;
A
#
# COMPACT_ATOMS: atom_id res chain seq x y z
N MET A 1 -63.28 -25.27 -4.22
CA MET A 1 -62.10 -24.63 -3.61
C MET A 1 -61.44 -23.74 -4.65
N ASN A 2 -61.43 -22.42 -4.43
CA ASN A 2 -61.05 -21.45 -5.46
C ASN A 2 -59.53 -21.46 -5.68
N GLN A 3 -59.08 -21.62 -6.92
CA GLN A 3 -57.65 -21.65 -7.27
C GLN A 3 -56.89 -20.38 -6.83
N ARG A 4 -57.60 -19.26 -6.67
CA ARG A 4 -57.05 -18.01 -6.09
C ARG A 4 -56.68 -18.14 -4.61
N LEU A 5 -57.42 -18.92 -3.81
CA LEU A 5 -57.11 -19.17 -2.40
C LEU A 5 -55.88 -20.07 -2.24
N ILE A 6 -55.69 -21.03 -3.14
CA ILE A 6 -54.53 -21.94 -3.13
C ILE A 6 -53.25 -21.17 -3.47
N GLY A 7 -53.30 -20.26 -4.44
CA GLY A 7 -52.17 -19.38 -4.77
C GLY A 7 -51.78 -18.45 -3.63
N ILE A 8 -52.76 -17.83 -2.96
CA ILE A 8 -52.50 -16.93 -1.82
C ILE A 8 -51.93 -17.71 -0.63
N LEU A 9 -52.46 -18.90 -0.32
CA LEU A 9 -51.93 -19.75 0.76
C LEU A 9 -50.50 -20.23 0.47
N SER A 10 -50.18 -20.54 -0.80
CA SER A 10 -48.84 -20.96 -1.21
C SER A 10 -47.81 -19.83 -1.12
N VAL A 11 -48.18 -18.62 -1.55
CA VAL A 11 -47.30 -17.45 -1.47
C VAL A 11 -47.11 -17.00 -0.02
N CYS A 12 -48.18 -16.94 0.77
CA CYS A 12 -48.08 -16.62 2.20
C CYS A 12 -47.25 -17.66 2.97
N GLY A 13 -47.39 -18.95 2.66
CA GLY A 13 -46.59 -20.02 3.27
C GLY A 13 -45.09 -19.85 2.99
N PHE A 14 -44.72 -19.50 1.75
CA PHE A 14 -43.33 -19.25 1.38
C PHE A 14 -42.72 -18.06 2.14
N PHE A 15 -43.47 -16.97 2.28
CA PHE A 15 -43.00 -15.79 3.04
C PHE A 15 -42.89 -16.06 4.54
N ILE A 16 -43.77 -16.88 5.13
CA ILE A 16 -43.68 -17.27 6.54
C ILE A 16 -42.43 -18.10 6.79
N VAL A 17 -42.10 -19.05 5.91
CA VAL A 17 -40.88 -19.87 6.05
C VAL A 17 -39.62 -19.01 5.94
N LEU A 18 -39.57 -18.07 4.99
CA LEU A 18 -38.45 -17.13 4.89
C LEU A 18 -38.33 -16.25 6.14
N PHE A 19 -39.45 -15.77 6.67
CA PHE A 19 -39.46 -14.95 7.89
C PHE A 19 -38.95 -15.76 9.11
N CYS A 20 -39.36 -17.02 9.27
CA CYS A 20 -38.85 -17.89 10.32
C CYS A 20 -37.34 -18.14 10.21
N ILE A 21 -36.80 -18.30 8.99
CA ILE A 21 -35.35 -18.46 8.77
C ILE A 21 -34.58 -17.19 9.16
N THR A 22 -35.12 -16.00 8.85
CA THR A 22 -34.49 -14.73 9.25
C THR A 22 -34.50 -14.53 10.77
N LEU A 23 -35.59 -14.88 11.45
CA LEU A 23 -35.67 -14.83 12.92
C LEU A 23 -34.73 -15.86 13.56
N TRP A 24 -34.56 -17.04 12.96
CA TRP A 24 -33.61 -18.04 13.48
C TRP A 24 -32.15 -17.59 13.34
N LYS A 25 -31.79 -16.94 12.23
CA LYS A 25 -30.46 -16.33 12.06
C LYS A 25 -30.24 -15.13 12.98
N MET A 26 -31.29 -14.41 13.37
CA MET A 26 -31.19 -13.24 14.26
C MET A 26 -31.25 -13.61 15.75
N SER A 27 -31.85 -14.75 16.10
CA SER A 27 -31.91 -15.32 17.46
C SER A 27 -30.64 -16.10 17.85
N GLY A 28 -29.68 -16.26 16.93
CA GLY A 28 -28.41 -16.96 17.17
C GLY A 28 -27.38 -16.18 17.99
N THR A 29 -27.65 -14.92 18.36
CA THR A 29 -26.85 -14.15 19.32
C THR A 29 -27.28 -14.49 20.74
N LYS A 30 -26.64 -15.54 21.29
CA LYS A 30 -26.75 -15.91 22.69
C LYS A 30 -26.29 -14.74 23.59
N SER A 31 -27.19 -14.36 24.49
CA SER A 31 -26.97 -13.91 25.87
C SER A 31 -25.59 -13.32 26.22
N ASN A 32 -25.55 -11.99 26.39
CA ASN A 32 -24.63 -11.35 27.33
C ASN A 32 -25.08 -11.73 28.75
N GLU A 33 -24.59 -12.86 29.24
CA GLU A 33 -24.57 -13.14 30.67
C GLU A 33 -23.27 -12.54 31.20
N ASN A 34 -23.39 -11.56 32.09
CA ASN A 34 -22.29 -11.04 32.90
C ASN A 34 -21.72 -12.20 33.74
N GLN A 35 -20.78 -12.96 33.19
CA GLN A 35 -19.88 -13.78 33.98
C GLN A 35 -18.78 -12.88 34.51
N VAL A 36 -18.95 -12.48 35.78
CA VAL A 36 -17.83 -12.13 36.64
C VAL A 36 -16.87 -13.31 36.59
N VAL A 37 -15.77 -13.15 35.87
CA VAL A 37 -14.66 -14.10 35.88
C VAL A 37 -14.05 -14.01 37.26
N SER A 38 -14.43 -14.95 38.12
CA SER A 38 -13.72 -15.25 39.35
C SER A 38 -12.31 -15.67 39.00
N ASP A 39 -11.35 -14.98 39.58
CA ASP A 39 -9.94 -15.38 39.69
C ASP A 39 -9.85 -16.86 40.10
N THR A 40 -9.53 -17.75 39.17
CA THR A 40 -8.95 -19.07 39.45
C THR A 40 -8.44 -19.72 38.16
N ASN A 41 -7.32 -19.22 37.63
CA ASN A 41 -6.25 -20.04 37.08
C ASN A 41 -5.03 -19.16 36.78
N PHE A 42 -4.51 -18.55 37.84
CA PHE A 42 -3.16 -17.99 37.87
C PHE A 42 -2.19 -19.17 37.96
N GLY A 43 -1.88 -19.79 36.83
CA GLY A 43 -1.24 -21.11 36.86
C GLY A 43 -0.85 -21.72 35.52
N SER A 44 -0.48 -20.91 34.53
CA SER A 44 0.43 -21.36 33.48
C SER A 44 1.25 -20.15 33.04
N PRO A 45 2.60 -20.21 33.09
CA PRO A 45 3.41 -19.17 32.47
C PRO A 45 3.32 -19.39 30.95
N GLU A 46 2.20 -18.96 30.35
CA GLU A 46 2.13 -18.79 28.92
C GLU A 46 3.16 -17.72 28.57
N LYS A 47 4.16 -18.14 27.80
CA LYS A 47 5.24 -17.30 27.32
C LYS A 47 4.64 -16.30 26.34
N HIS A 48 4.13 -15.18 26.85
CA HIS A 48 3.88 -13.99 26.02
C HIS A 48 5.18 -13.59 25.30
N ALA A 49 5.05 -13.01 24.10
CA ALA A 49 6.14 -12.89 23.13
C ALA A 49 7.34 -12.05 23.62
N ASN A 50 8.30 -12.69 24.32
CA ASN A 50 9.60 -12.18 24.79
C ASN A 50 10.59 -11.83 23.65
N SER A 51 10.16 -11.06 22.65
CA SER A 51 10.68 -11.33 21.31
C SER A 51 11.05 -10.09 20.50
N LEU A 52 10.20 -9.06 20.48
CA LEU A 52 10.50 -7.77 19.81
C LEU A 52 10.94 -6.68 20.80
N PHE A 53 10.29 -6.60 21.98
CA PHE A 53 10.58 -5.56 22.98
C PHE A 53 11.84 -5.85 23.82
N ASP A 54 12.33 -7.09 23.78
CA ASP A 54 13.62 -7.50 24.36
C ASP A 54 14.80 -7.30 23.38
N ASP A 55 14.58 -6.61 22.27
CA ASP A 55 15.66 -6.23 21.36
C ASP A 55 16.42 -5.03 21.94
N PRO A 56 17.77 -5.11 22.10
CA PRO A 56 18.57 -4.00 22.59
C PRO A 56 18.43 -2.71 21.75
N GLU A 57 17.96 -2.79 20.50
CA GLU A 57 17.65 -1.61 19.67
C GLU A 57 16.44 -0.81 20.17
N PHE A 58 15.53 -1.45 20.93
CA PHE A 58 14.33 -0.83 21.49
C PHE A 58 14.33 -0.83 23.03
N ALA A 59 15.51 -0.93 23.67
CA ALA A 59 15.62 -0.93 25.13
C ALA A 59 15.07 0.34 25.80
N ASP A 60 15.06 1.46 25.06
CA ASP A 60 14.51 2.74 25.51
C ASP A 60 12.99 2.87 25.26
N ALA A 61 12.38 1.91 24.55
CA ALA A 61 10.94 1.91 24.31
C ALA A 61 10.18 1.48 25.57
N PRO A 62 9.07 2.15 25.92
CA PRO A 62 8.22 1.70 27.02
C PRO A 62 7.68 0.30 26.71
N ASN A 63 7.70 -0.58 27.71
CA ASN A 63 7.13 -1.92 27.58
C ASN A 63 5.60 -1.79 27.43
N PRO A 64 4.98 -2.34 26.37
CA PRO A 64 3.54 -2.24 26.19
C PRO A 64 2.76 -2.88 27.35
N GLU A 65 1.55 -2.36 27.59
CA GLU A 65 0.63 -2.99 28.53
C GLU A 65 0.14 -4.35 27.99
N GLU A 66 -0.25 -5.27 28.88
CA GLU A 66 -0.65 -6.64 28.52
C GLU A 66 -1.78 -6.69 27.48
N LEU A 67 -2.74 -5.75 27.58
CA LEU A 67 -3.85 -5.59 26.66
C LEU A 67 -3.40 -5.13 25.27
N GLU A 68 -2.41 -4.23 25.21
CA GLU A 68 -1.82 -3.75 23.97
C GLU A 68 -0.97 -4.82 23.31
N LEU A 69 -0.24 -5.61 24.09
CA LEU A 69 0.56 -6.74 23.60
C LEU A 69 -0.34 -7.82 22.99
N ALA A 70 -1.44 -8.19 23.66
CA ALA A 70 -2.41 -9.14 23.13
C ALA A 70 -3.03 -8.66 21.80
N GLN A 71 -3.31 -7.36 21.69
CA GLN A 71 -3.79 -6.77 20.43
C GLN A 71 -2.71 -6.78 19.34
N ALA A 72 -1.47 -6.49 19.70
CA ALA A 72 -0.33 -6.55 18.78
C ALA A 72 -0.03 -7.98 18.31
N GLU A 73 -0.19 -9.00 19.15
CA GLU A 73 -0.05 -10.42 18.78
C GLU A 73 -1.07 -10.85 17.74
N VAL A 74 -2.30 -10.31 17.80
CA VAL A 74 -3.34 -10.58 16.79
C VAL A 74 -3.09 -9.81 15.50
N LEU A 75 -2.71 -8.54 15.60
CA LEU A 75 -2.60 -7.65 14.43
C LEU A 75 -1.27 -7.79 13.68
N TRP A 76 -0.18 -8.05 14.41
CA TRP A 76 1.18 -8.14 13.88
C TRP A 76 1.94 -9.38 14.39
N PRO A 77 1.39 -10.60 14.20
CA PRO A 77 2.02 -11.82 14.70
C PRO A 77 3.47 -11.99 14.19
N PHE A 78 3.74 -11.61 12.93
CA PHE A 78 5.07 -11.71 12.34
C PHE A 78 6.07 -10.65 12.82
N ALA A 79 5.60 -9.50 13.33
CA ALA A 79 6.47 -8.47 13.88
C ALA A 79 7.04 -8.92 15.23
N LEU A 80 6.25 -9.67 16.00
CA LEU A 80 6.61 -10.17 17.31
C LEU A 80 7.41 -11.48 17.28
N GLU A 81 7.74 -12.05 16.13
CA GLU A 81 8.61 -13.24 16.03
C GLU A 81 10.11 -12.88 15.97
N LYS A 82 10.88 -13.28 16.98
CA LYS A 82 12.33 -13.07 17.09
C LYS A 82 13.01 -13.96 16.06
N LYS A 83 13.41 -13.35 14.97
CA LYS A 83 14.24 -14.00 13.96
C LYS A 83 15.66 -13.48 14.15
N PRO A 84 16.55 -14.26 14.78
CA PRO A 84 17.86 -13.78 15.23
C PRO A 84 18.76 -13.25 14.09
N ASN A 85 18.46 -13.59 12.84
CA ASN A 85 19.21 -13.15 11.65
C ASN A 85 18.39 -12.27 10.67
N ARG A 86 17.20 -11.79 11.07
CA ARG A 86 16.29 -11.04 10.17
C ARG A 86 16.96 -9.83 9.53
N LYS A 87 17.81 -9.13 10.30
CA LYS A 87 18.48 -7.90 9.85
C LYS A 87 19.51 -8.20 8.77
N GLU A 88 20.30 -9.23 8.97
CA GLU A 88 21.31 -9.70 8.02
C GLU A 88 20.64 -10.25 6.75
N GLU A 89 19.57 -11.04 6.89
CA GLU A 89 18.78 -11.56 5.77
C GLU A 89 18.18 -10.41 4.93
N ILE A 90 17.58 -9.40 5.56
CA ILE A 90 17.04 -8.22 4.86
C ILE A 90 18.16 -7.46 4.14
N LYS A 91 19.32 -7.29 4.78
CA LYS A 91 20.48 -6.63 4.14
C LYS A 91 20.99 -7.42 2.93
N GLU A 92 21.00 -8.73 3.01
CA GLU A 92 21.39 -9.62 1.90
C GLU A 92 20.38 -9.52 0.76
N GLU A 93 19.07 -9.59 1.05
CA GLU A 93 18.01 -9.38 0.04
C GLU A 93 18.15 -8.02 -0.66
N TRP A 94 18.44 -6.96 0.09
CA TRP A 94 18.69 -5.64 -0.51
C TRP A 94 19.97 -5.59 -1.35
N ARG A 95 21.03 -6.30 -0.97
CA ARG A 95 22.26 -6.40 -1.78
C ARG A 95 22.00 -7.14 -3.08
N ASP A 96 21.27 -8.25 -3.02
CA ASP A 96 20.88 -9.03 -4.20
C ASP A 96 19.98 -8.21 -5.14
N PHE A 97 19.00 -7.51 -4.57
CA PHE A 97 18.16 -6.59 -5.31
C PHE A 97 18.97 -5.47 -5.96
N ALA A 98 19.90 -4.85 -5.22
CA ALA A 98 20.76 -3.79 -5.73
C ALA A 98 21.73 -4.27 -6.82
N ALA A 99 22.19 -5.52 -6.75
CA ALA A 99 22.99 -6.13 -7.81
C ALA A 99 22.17 -6.30 -9.11
N LYS A 100 20.88 -6.66 -8.99
CA LYS A 100 19.99 -6.83 -10.14
C LYS A 100 19.51 -5.50 -10.73
N TYR A 101 19.23 -4.50 -9.87
CA TYR A 101 18.67 -3.21 -10.27
C TYR A 101 19.43 -2.03 -9.62
N PRO A 102 20.70 -1.79 -10.00
CA PRO A 102 21.59 -0.85 -9.29
C PRO A 102 21.11 0.61 -9.30
N ASN A 103 20.24 0.98 -10.24
CA ASN A 103 19.70 2.33 -10.38
C ASN A 103 18.30 2.50 -9.78
N ASN A 104 17.78 1.47 -9.09
CA ASN A 104 16.45 1.53 -8.51
C ASN A 104 16.34 2.64 -7.45
N PHE A 105 15.29 3.42 -7.55
CA PHE A 105 15.03 4.60 -6.72
C PHE A 105 14.97 4.29 -5.22
N TYR A 106 14.54 3.08 -4.86
CA TYR A 106 14.23 2.69 -3.48
C TYR A 106 15.37 2.00 -2.75
N ILE A 107 16.51 1.79 -3.40
CA ILE A 107 17.66 1.16 -2.74
C ILE A 107 18.17 2.09 -1.62
N PRO A 108 18.32 1.58 -0.38
CA PRO A 108 18.88 2.36 0.72
C PRO A 108 20.27 2.92 0.38
N ARG A 109 20.54 4.15 0.84
CA ARG A 109 21.78 4.88 0.52
C ARG A 109 23.04 4.13 0.95
N GLU A 110 22.95 3.34 2.00
CA GLU A 110 24.04 2.54 2.57
C GLU A 110 24.46 1.38 1.67
N ILE A 111 23.57 0.95 0.77
CA ILE A 111 23.76 -0.20 -0.14
C ILE A 111 24.00 0.28 -1.56
N ARG A 112 23.46 1.45 -1.92
CA ARG A 112 23.61 2.04 -3.24
C ARG A 112 25.08 2.32 -3.55
N THR A 113 25.44 2.21 -4.82
CA THR A 113 26.73 2.70 -5.31
C THR A 113 26.83 4.21 -5.09
N PRO A 114 27.96 4.70 -4.55
CA PRO A 114 28.16 6.12 -4.35
C PRO A 114 28.11 6.83 -5.70
N LEU A 115 27.35 7.92 -5.76
CA LEU A 115 27.24 8.76 -6.94
C LEU A 115 28.46 9.68 -7.00
N THR A 116 28.82 10.09 -8.23
CA THR A 116 29.76 11.19 -8.41
C THR A 116 29.07 12.52 -8.10
N GLU A 117 29.83 13.55 -7.70
CA GLU A 117 29.30 14.89 -7.40
C GLU A 117 28.43 15.46 -8.54
N ASN A 118 28.82 15.21 -9.79
CA ASN A 118 28.04 15.62 -10.96
C ASN A 118 26.68 14.92 -11.03
N GLN A 119 26.63 13.61 -10.75
CA GLN A 119 25.37 12.85 -10.76
C GLN A 119 24.46 13.23 -9.60
N GLU A 120 25.02 13.54 -8.43
CA GLU A 120 24.24 14.07 -7.30
C GLU A 120 23.61 15.41 -7.65
N LYS A 121 24.39 16.30 -8.27
CA LYS A 121 23.89 17.59 -8.74
C LYS A 121 22.77 17.44 -9.77
N GLU A 122 22.93 16.56 -10.75
CA GLU A 122 21.90 16.26 -11.75
C GLU A 122 20.61 15.72 -11.11
N GLN A 123 20.73 14.85 -10.11
CA GLN A 123 19.57 14.34 -9.37
C GLN A 123 18.86 15.45 -8.59
N LEU A 124 19.61 16.35 -7.96
CA LEU A 124 19.05 17.51 -7.25
C LEU A 124 18.33 18.46 -8.22
N GLU A 125 18.92 18.78 -9.38
CA GLU A 125 18.29 19.61 -10.41
C GLU A 125 16.99 18.97 -10.95
N MET A 126 16.99 17.65 -11.12
CA MET A 126 15.80 16.90 -11.53
C MET A 126 14.70 16.95 -10.47
N LEU A 127 15.05 16.75 -9.19
CA LEU A 127 14.11 16.82 -8.08
C LEU A 127 13.48 18.21 -7.91
N ASP A 128 14.28 19.26 -8.06
CA ASP A 128 13.79 20.64 -8.00
C ASP A 128 12.82 20.93 -9.16
N SER A 129 13.21 20.55 -10.37
CA SER A 129 12.35 20.66 -11.56
C SER A 129 11.03 19.90 -11.38
N PHE A 130 11.10 18.67 -10.89
CA PHE A 130 9.92 17.85 -10.60
C PHE A 130 8.99 18.53 -9.59
N THR A 131 9.56 18.96 -8.45
CA THR A 131 8.80 19.58 -7.36
C THR A 131 8.12 20.87 -7.81
N ALA A 132 8.82 21.70 -8.57
CA ALA A 132 8.26 22.94 -9.10
C ALA A 132 7.07 22.70 -10.04
N MET A 133 7.15 21.70 -10.94
CA MET A 133 6.02 21.35 -11.79
C MET A 133 4.88 20.69 -11.04
N ASP A 134 5.17 19.75 -10.14
CA ASP A 134 4.13 19.06 -9.38
C ASP A 134 3.35 20.04 -8.49
N ALA A 135 4.04 21.04 -7.92
CA ALA A 135 3.42 22.16 -7.24
C ALA A 135 2.56 23.02 -8.18
N SER A 136 3.05 23.33 -9.39
CA SER A 136 2.30 24.08 -10.40
C SER A 136 1.03 23.35 -10.84
N PHE A 137 1.11 22.05 -11.13
CA PHE A 137 -0.06 21.22 -11.44
C PHE A 137 -1.03 21.13 -10.27
N SER A 138 -0.53 20.98 -9.04
CA SER A 138 -1.38 20.95 -7.85
C SER A 138 -2.10 22.28 -7.62
N ALA A 139 -1.41 23.40 -7.87
CA ALA A 139 -1.99 24.73 -7.81
C ALA A 139 -3.05 24.95 -8.90
N SER A 140 -2.81 24.50 -10.13
CA SER A 140 -3.78 24.61 -11.22
C SER A 140 -5.04 23.78 -10.95
N VAL A 141 -4.88 22.51 -10.54
CA VAL A 141 -5.99 21.63 -10.17
C VAL A 141 -6.80 22.22 -9.01
N SER A 142 -6.12 22.79 -8.00
CA SER A 142 -6.80 23.44 -6.88
C SER A 142 -7.56 24.68 -7.32
N LYS A 143 -6.95 25.53 -8.16
CA LYS A 143 -7.59 26.72 -8.72
C LYS A 143 -8.85 26.35 -9.50
N GLU A 144 -8.80 25.31 -10.33
CA GLU A 144 -9.96 24.81 -11.08
C GLU A 144 -11.05 24.28 -10.15
N LYS A 145 -10.68 23.43 -9.18
CA LYS A 145 -11.61 22.81 -8.23
C LYS A 145 -12.40 23.84 -7.40
N TRP A 146 -11.75 24.94 -7.02
CA TRP A 146 -12.34 25.99 -6.19
C TRP A 146 -12.76 27.23 -6.97
N SER A 147 -12.67 27.22 -8.30
CA SER A 147 -13.20 28.30 -9.13
C SER A 147 -14.72 28.25 -9.19
N ASP A 148 -15.37 29.39 -8.93
CA ASP A 148 -16.84 29.52 -9.02
C ASP A 148 -17.37 29.39 -10.47
N LYS A 149 -16.47 29.42 -11.47
CA LYS A 149 -16.78 29.23 -12.89
C LYS A 149 -15.70 28.36 -13.53
N PRO A 150 -16.08 27.37 -14.37
CA PRO A 150 -15.08 26.61 -15.12
C PRO A 150 -14.22 27.57 -15.95
N SER A 151 -12.90 27.46 -15.81
CA SER A 151 -11.94 28.31 -16.53
C SER A 151 -12.13 28.12 -18.04
N ALA A 152 -12.63 29.16 -18.72
CA ALA A 152 -12.74 29.20 -20.17
C ALA A 152 -11.48 29.76 -20.85
N GLU A 153 -10.48 30.18 -20.06
CA GLU A 153 -9.18 30.62 -20.57
C GLU A 153 -8.32 29.42 -20.91
N GLU A 154 -7.91 29.31 -22.18
CA GLU A 154 -6.84 28.41 -22.57
C GLU A 154 -5.57 28.74 -21.75
N PRO A 155 -4.82 27.73 -21.30
CA PRO A 155 -3.62 27.95 -20.52
C PRO A 155 -2.66 28.86 -21.29
N ASN A 156 -2.27 29.96 -20.65
CA ASN A 156 -1.46 31.01 -21.25
C ASN A 156 -0.16 30.41 -21.78
N VAL A 157 0.16 30.64 -23.07
CA VAL A 157 1.32 30.01 -23.74
C VAL A 157 2.65 30.39 -23.04
N GLY A 158 2.67 31.51 -22.32
CA GLY A 158 3.81 31.96 -21.51
C GLY A 158 4.04 31.20 -20.19
N GLU A 159 3.12 30.35 -19.74
CA GLU A 159 3.25 29.55 -18.51
C GLU A 159 3.77 28.12 -18.76
N ARG A 160 3.99 27.73 -20.02
CA ARG A 160 4.47 26.37 -20.33
C ARG A 160 5.92 26.19 -19.85
N PRO A 161 6.21 25.16 -19.04
CA PRO A 161 7.59 24.88 -18.61
C PRO A 161 8.50 24.64 -19.81
N SER A 162 9.80 24.93 -19.66
CA SER A 162 10.76 24.66 -20.73
C SER A 162 10.82 23.16 -21.07
N PRO A 163 11.18 22.77 -22.31
CA PRO A 163 11.32 21.36 -22.68
C PRO A 163 12.29 20.58 -21.78
N LYS A 164 13.37 21.22 -21.31
CA LYS A 164 14.31 20.63 -20.33
C LYS A 164 13.59 20.25 -19.03
N VAL A 165 12.79 21.18 -18.51
CA VAL A 165 12.02 20.98 -17.27
C VAL A 165 10.99 19.88 -17.49
N GLN A 166 10.18 19.94 -18.55
CA GLN A 166 9.21 18.89 -18.87
C GLN A 166 9.85 17.50 -18.96
N LYS A 167 11.03 17.37 -19.60
CA LYS A 167 11.75 16.10 -19.64
C LYS A 167 12.18 15.61 -18.26
N ALA A 168 12.72 16.49 -17.42
CA ALA A 168 13.08 16.14 -16.05
C ALA A 168 11.87 15.63 -15.24
N TYR A 169 10.68 16.19 -15.45
CA TYR A 169 9.43 15.67 -14.86
C TYR A 169 9.17 14.22 -15.21
N PHE A 170 9.16 13.94 -16.52
CA PHE A 170 8.81 12.62 -17.02
C PHE A 170 9.91 11.62 -16.72
N ASP A 171 11.17 11.99 -16.85
CA ASP A 171 12.31 11.14 -16.50
C ASP A 171 12.25 10.73 -15.02
N PHE A 172 11.86 11.65 -14.12
CA PHE A 172 11.61 11.31 -12.72
C PHE A 172 10.44 10.33 -12.55
N LYS A 173 9.25 10.63 -13.09
CA LYS A 173 8.07 9.75 -12.99
C LYS A 173 8.32 8.37 -13.59
N ILE A 174 9.04 8.30 -14.71
CA ILE A 174 9.42 7.06 -15.39
C ILE A 174 10.34 6.25 -14.49
N ASN A 175 11.42 6.84 -13.98
CA ASN A 175 12.39 6.14 -13.13
C ASN A 175 11.74 5.62 -11.83
N GLU A 176 10.89 6.44 -11.22
CA GLU A 176 10.16 6.09 -10.01
C GLU A 176 9.20 4.90 -10.25
N LEU A 177 8.40 4.94 -11.32
CA LEU A 177 7.46 3.88 -11.65
C LEU A 177 8.16 2.58 -12.10
N GLU A 178 9.23 2.69 -12.89
CA GLU A 178 10.10 1.55 -13.23
C GLU A 178 10.67 0.90 -11.98
N SER A 179 11.08 1.72 -11.01
CA SER A 179 11.64 1.22 -9.76
C SER A 179 10.62 0.46 -8.93
N ARG A 180 9.35 0.91 -8.88
CA ARG A 180 8.25 0.17 -8.24
C ARG A 180 7.99 -1.18 -8.93
N ILE A 181 7.93 -1.18 -10.26
CA ILE A 181 7.74 -2.39 -11.05
C ILE A 181 8.84 -3.41 -10.74
N GLN A 182 10.10 -3.00 -10.77
CA GLN A 182 11.25 -3.87 -10.48
C GLN A 182 11.18 -4.47 -9.07
N MET A 183 10.76 -3.69 -8.07
CA MET A 183 10.62 -4.17 -6.70
C MET A 183 9.55 -5.27 -6.59
N VAL A 184 8.39 -5.07 -7.20
CA VAL A 184 7.32 -6.05 -7.18
C VAL A 184 7.66 -7.30 -8.02
N GLU A 185 8.31 -7.13 -9.17
CA GLU A 185 8.81 -8.24 -9.98
C GLU A 185 9.82 -9.10 -9.21
N TYR A 186 10.81 -8.46 -8.58
CA TYR A 186 11.78 -9.14 -7.73
C TYR A 186 11.10 -9.89 -6.58
N TRP A 187 10.14 -9.24 -5.91
CA TRP A 187 9.43 -9.86 -4.81
C TRP A 187 8.59 -11.07 -5.26
N LEU A 188 7.89 -10.98 -6.39
CA LEU A 188 7.13 -12.10 -6.96
C LEU A 188 8.03 -13.29 -7.32
N GLU A 189 9.19 -13.03 -7.90
CA GLU A 189 10.16 -14.04 -8.30
C GLU A 189 10.75 -14.80 -7.10
N ASN A 190 11.12 -14.07 -6.04
CA ASN A 190 11.82 -14.63 -4.90
C ASN A 190 10.89 -15.19 -3.82
N LYS A 191 9.77 -14.51 -3.52
CA LYS A 191 8.84 -14.93 -2.45
C LYS A 191 7.72 -15.84 -2.95
N LYS A 192 7.48 -15.88 -4.26
CA LYS A 192 6.49 -16.75 -4.92
C LYS A 192 5.14 -16.80 -4.17
N PRO A 193 4.53 -15.64 -3.89
CA PRO A 193 3.25 -15.59 -3.21
C PRO A 193 2.17 -16.34 -4.02
N ALA A 194 1.11 -16.79 -3.34
CA ALA A 194 0.03 -17.56 -3.95
C ALA A 194 -1.33 -16.85 -3.78
N GLY A 195 -2.33 -17.33 -4.51
CA GLY A 195 -3.72 -16.87 -4.40
C GLY A 195 -3.91 -15.40 -4.77
N ASP A 196 -4.77 -14.72 -4.00
CA ASP A 196 -5.21 -13.35 -4.28
C ASP A 196 -4.05 -12.34 -4.28
N VAL A 197 -3.06 -12.55 -3.42
CA VAL A 197 -1.89 -11.67 -3.31
C VAL A 197 -1.11 -11.65 -4.63
N LYS A 198 -0.87 -12.83 -5.23
CA LYS A 198 -0.21 -12.92 -6.54
C LYS A 198 -1.06 -12.28 -7.64
N SER A 199 -2.37 -12.57 -7.65
CA SER A 199 -3.28 -12.00 -8.66
C SER A 199 -3.36 -10.48 -8.58
N SER A 200 -3.37 -9.90 -7.38
CA SER A 200 -3.36 -8.45 -7.18
C SER A 200 -2.07 -7.84 -7.71
N ALA A 201 -0.91 -8.37 -7.31
CA ALA A 201 0.38 -7.87 -7.76
C ALA A 201 0.55 -7.95 -9.28
N GLU A 202 0.07 -9.03 -9.93
CA GLU A 202 0.11 -9.16 -11.39
C GLU A 202 -0.79 -8.13 -12.10
N LYS A 203 -1.96 -7.80 -11.53
CA LYS A 203 -2.83 -6.74 -12.06
C LYS A 203 -2.19 -5.37 -11.92
N ASP A 204 -1.59 -5.08 -10.77
CA ASP A 204 -0.88 -3.83 -10.53
C ASP A 204 0.29 -3.68 -11.51
N LEU A 205 1.09 -4.72 -11.71
CA LEU A 205 2.15 -4.74 -12.72
C LEU A 205 1.63 -4.51 -14.14
N GLN A 206 0.48 -5.09 -14.52
CA GLN A 206 -0.11 -4.82 -15.84
C GLN A 206 -0.53 -3.36 -16.00
N LEU A 207 -1.13 -2.77 -14.96
CA LEU A 207 -1.53 -1.36 -14.98
C LEU A 207 -0.31 -0.44 -15.06
N TRP A 208 0.68 -0.63 -14.19
CA TRP A 208 1.87 0.20 -14.13
C TRP A 208 2.71 0.09 -15.40
N ARG A 209 2.80 -1.08 -16.04
CA ARG A 209 3.50 -1.21 -17.34
C ARG A 209 2.82 -0.41 -18.45
N LYS A 210 1.47 -0.33 -18.45
CA LYS A 210 0.73 0.51 -19.40
C LYS A 210 0.96 1.99 -19.12
N GLU A 211 0.90 2.39 -17.86
CA GLU A 211 1.19 3.76 -17.44
C GLU A 211 2.63 4.15 -17.81
N LEU A 212 3.59 3.28 -17.56
CA LEU A 212 4.99 3.48 -17.93
C LEU A 212 5.16 3.68 -19.44
N ALA A 213 4.48 2.88 -20.26
CA ALA A 213 4.50 3.05 -21.71
C ALA A 213 3.94 4.43 -22.10
N GLY A 214 2.80 4.83 -21.52
CA GLY A 214 2.22 6.16 -21.74
C GLY A 214 3.16 7.30 -21.34
N LEU A 215 3.82 7.20 -20.18
CA LEU A 215 4.79 8.20 -19.73
C LEU A 215 5.98 8.30 -20.69
N LYS A 216 6.51 7.16 -21.17
CA LYS A 216 7.59 7.14 -22.16
C LYS A 216 7.16 7.76 -23.49
N ASP A 217 5.95 7.48 -23.95
CA ASP A 217 5.41 8.04 -25.19
C ASP A 217 5.28 9.55 -25.10
N VAL A 218 4.72 10.08 -24.00
CA VAL A 218 4.61 11.53 -23.77
C VAL A 218 6.00 12.17 -23.65
N ARG A 219 6.91 11.54 -22.89
CA ARG A 219 8.30 12.00 -22.76
C ARG A 219 8.99 12.13 -24.12
N ASN A 220 8.75 11.20 -25.04
CA ASN A 220 9.31 11.22 -26.38
C ASN A 220 8.71 12.31 -27.29
N GLN A 221 7.53 12.84 -26.95
CA GLN A 221 6.92 13.97 -27.66
C GLN A 221 7.49 15.32 -27.21
N VAL A 222 8.19 15.37 -26.07
CA VAL A 222 8.80 16.62 -25.59
C VAL A 222 9.99 17.01 -26.49
N PRO A 223 10.02 18.25 -27.04
CA PRO A 223 11.10 18.70 -27.91
C PRO A 223 12.50 18.57 -27.31
N ASN A 224 13.51 18.43 -28.17
CA ASN A 224 14.91 18.38 -27.75
C ASN A 224 15.50 19.73 -27.34
N THR A 225 14.87 20.82 -27.78
CA THR A 225 15.27 22.22 -27.55
C THR A 225 14.03 23.09 -27.47
#